data_AF-A0A813FKE2-F1
#
_entry.id   AF-A0A813FKE2-F1
#
_cell.length_a   1.000
_cell.length_b   1.000
_cell.length_c   1.000
_cell.angle_alpha   90.00
_cell.angle_beta   90.00
_cell.angle_gamma   90.00
#
_symmetry.space_group_name_H-M   'P 1'
#
loop_
_entity.id
_entity.type
_entity.pdbx_description
1 polymer ?
#
loop_
_entity_poly.entity_id
_entity_poly.type
_entity_poly.pdbx_seq_one_letter_code
_entity_poly.pdbx_strand_id
1 'polypeptide(L)'
;MTAASFMGRFTGSLLLRACGLCLLMAKVQIATAAASVEACMDAHDQGIWTSTGSQSFSSLSTTCGRKCFGAAKCSAQCIQSANDGGYTPACATCMGSLISCTVTNCLTKCWTSGDSPACKSCIAGSCNPAFTTCSGLQNPVTMALSAVEERSPVLAASQAAPNELSAPMAGSSVEACMDAHDQGIWTSTGSKSFSSLSTTCGRKCFGAAKCSAQCIQSANDGGYTPACATCMGSLISCTVTNCLTKCWTSGDSPACKSCIAGSCNPAFTTCSGLQNPVTMALSAVEERSPVLAASQAAPNELFAPMAGSSVEACMDAHDQGIWTSTGSQSFSSLSTTCGRKCFGAAKCSAQCIQSANDGGYTPACATCMGSLISCTVTNCLTKCWTSGDSPACKSCIAGSCNPTFTTCSGLQNPVTNVQALLAEITPTLLP
;
A
#
# COMPACT_ATOMS: atom_id res chain seq x y z
N MET A 1 -36.72 43.11 -44.08
CA MET A 1 -37.73 42.95 -43.02
C MET A 1 -38.71 41.87 -43.46
N THR A 2 -38.63 40.72 -42.77
CA THR A 2 -39.64 39.65 -42.56
C THR A 2 -40.75 39.41 -43.58
N ALA A 3 -40.82 38.18 -44.11
CA ALA A 3 -42.02 37.33 -44.04
C ALA A 3 -41.69 35.89 -44.43
N ALA A 4 -42.37 34.95 -43.76
CA ALA A 4 -42.11 33.52 -43.75
C ALA A 4 -43.04 32.73 -44.72
N SER A 5 -42.64 31.47 -44.94
CA SER A 5 -43.49 30.28 -45.20
C SER A 5 -44.17 30.13 -46.56
N PHE A 6 -43.87 29.02 -47.26
CA PHE A 6 -44.90 28.21 -47.92
C PHE A 6 -44.46 26.75 -48.17
N MET A 7 -45.30 25.81 -47.73
CA MET A 7 -45.25 24.37 -47.97
C MET A 7 -45.64 24.03 -49.42
N GLY A 8 -45.13 22.91 -49.98
CA GLY A 8 -45.80 22.32 -51.15
C GLY A 8 -45.06 21.20 -51.91
N ARG A 9 -45.36 19.95 -51.54
CA ARG A 9 -45.71 18.77 -52.39
C ARG A 9 -44.86 18.41 -53.64
N PHE A 10 -44.33 17.19 -53.67
CA PHE A 10 -44.35 16.26 -54.84
C PHE A 10 -44.39 14.81 -54.28
N THR A 11 -45.58 14.21 -54.18
CA THR A 11 -46.09 13.12 -55.05
C THR A 11 -45.17 11.91 -55.21
N GLY A 12 -45.59 10.78 -54.66
CA GLY A 12 -44.97 9.47 -54.86
C GLY A 12 -45.50 8.71 -56.07
N SER A 13 -44.76 7.66 -56.43
CA SER A 13 -45.18 6.32 -56.90
C SER A 13 -43.93 5.68 -57.53
N LEU A 14 -43.29 4.71 -56.86
CA LEU A 14 -43.64 3.30 -56.89
C LEU A 14 -43.53 2.73 -58.32
N LEU A 15 -42.41 2.07 -58.63
CA LEU A 15 -42.38 0.68 -59.14
C LEU A 15 -40.96 0.23 -59.55
N LEU A 16 -40.72 -1.05 -59.25
CA LEU A 16 -39.78 -1.99 -59.88
C LEU A 16 -38.32 -2.08 -59.40
N ARG A 17 -38.16 -2.98 -58.42
CA ARG A 17 -37.12 -4.01 -58.28
C ARG A 17 -36.14 -4.18 -59.46
N ALA A 18 -34.85 -4.06 -59.19
CA ALA A 18 -33.86 -5.09 -59.53
C ALA A 18 -32.47 -4.72 -58.98
N CYS A 19 -31.79 -5.73 -58.41
CA CYS A 19 -30.33 -5.86 -58.35
C CYS A 19 -29.53 -4.67 -57.79
N GLY A 20 -29.44 -4.58 -56.46
CA GLY A 20 -28.60 -3.62 -55.78
C GLY A 20 -28.05 -4.16 -54.48
N LEU A 21 -27.44 -5.34 -54.54
CA LEU A 21 -26.50 -5.84 -53.54
C LEU A 21 -25.27 -4.92 -53.56
N CYS A 22 -25.46 -3.65 -53.20
CA CYS A 22 -24.46 -2.61 -53.19
C CYS A 22 -23.77 -2.66 -51.83
N LEU A 23 -22.76 -3.52 -51.73
CA LEU A 23 -21.44 -3.19 -51.21
C LEU A 23 -21.39 -2.02 -50.20
N LEU A 24 -22.02 -2.18 -49.04
CA LEU A 24 -21.56 -1.54 -47.81
C LEU A 24 -20.56 -2.50 -47.13
N MET A 25 -19.46 -2.76 -47.84
CA MET A 25 -18.19 -3.06 -47.20
C MET A 25 -17.80 -1.77 -46.48
N ALA A 26 -18.33 -1.57 -45.26
CA ALA A 26 -17.66 -0.74 -44.29
C ALA A 26 -16.30 -1.40 -44.07
N LYS A 27 -15.32 -0.99 -44.87
CA LYS A 27 -13.90 -1.20 -44.56
C LYS A 27 -13.71 -0.47 -43.24
N VAL A 28 -13.83 -1.21 -42.15
CA VAL A 28 -13.15 -0.88 -40.91
C VAL A 28 -11.69 -0.86 -41.32
N GLN A 29 -11.21 0.32 -41.68
CA GLN A 29 -9.79 0.60 -41.64
C GLN A 29 -9.45 0.51 -40.16
N ILE A 30 -9.16 -0.71 -39.71
CA ILE A 30 -8.29 -0.91 -38.56
C ILE A 30 -7.00 -0.25 -39.03
N ALA A 31 -6.82 1.02 -38.68
CA ALA A 31 -5.52 1.63 -38.70
C ALA A 31 -4.70 0.80 -37.73
N THR A 32 -4.04 -0.23 -38.25
CA THR A 32 -2.87 -0.82 -37.65
C THR A 32 -1.87 0.32 -37.59
N ALA A 33 -1.95 1.13 -36.53
CA ALA A 33 -0.84 1.95 -36.11
C ALA A 33 0.32 0.98 -36.02
N ALA A 34 1.27 1.09 -36.95
CA ALA A 34 2.52 0.37 -36.84
C ALA A 34 3.02 0.68 -35.43
N ALA A 35 3.11 -0.34 -34.57
CA ALA A 35 3.72 -0.17 -33.27
C ALA A 35 5.11 0.39 -33.57
N SER A 36 5.34 1.64 -33.17
CA SER A 36 6.67 2.23 -33.20
C SER A 36 7.55 1.27 -32.42
N VAL A 37 8.52 0.67 -33.10
CA VAL A 37 9.58 -0.09 -32.43
C VAL A 37 10.34 0.93 -31.58
N GLU A 38 10.69 0.56 -30.35
CA GLU A 38 11.50 1.41 -29.47
C GLU A 38 10.88 2.78 -29.11
N ALA A 39 9.55 2.81 -28.95
CA ALA A 39 8.74 4.01 -28.72
C ALA A 39 9.12 4.85 -27.48
N CYS A 40 9.86 4.28 -26.53
CA CYS A 40 10.29 4.95 -25.29
C CYS A 40 11.79 5.29 -25.29
N MET A 41 12.49 5.13 -26.42
CA MET A 41 13.95 5.30 -26.49
C MET A 41 14.39 6.74 -26.77
N ASP A 42 13.47 7.69 -26.93
CA ASP A 42 13.85 9.09 -27.04
C ASP A 42 14.35 9.66 -25.71
N ALA A 43 15.06 10.78 -25.77
CA ALA A 43 15.71 11.40 -24.62
C ALA A 43 14.71 11.81 -23.51
N HIS A 44 13.48 12.16 -23.88
CA HIS A 44 12.45 12.56 -22.93
C HIS A 44 11.95 11.35 -22.13
N ASP A 45 11.57 10.27 -22.81
CA ASP A 45 11.07 9.06 -22.16
C ASP A 45 12.17 8.34 -21.37
N GLN A 46 13.41 8.32 -21.87
CA GLN A 46 14.56 7.80 -21.14
C GLN A 46 14.88 8.62 -19.89
N GLY A 47 14.76 9.95 -19.96
CA GLY A 47 14.94 10.83 -18.80
C GLY A 47 13.93 10.53 -17.69
N ILE A 48 12.66 10.33 -18.04
CA ILE A 48 11.62 9.93 -17.08
C ILE A 48 11.88 8.52 -16.56
N TRP A 49 12.16 7.56 -17.44
CA TRP A 49 12.36 6.16 -17.07
C TRP A 49 13.53 5.96 -16.09
N THR A 50 14.66 6.60 -16.35
CA THR A 50 15.87 6.46 -15.52
C THR A 50 15.78 7.20 -14.19
N SER A 51 15.09 8.36 -14.15
CA SER A 51 14.95 9.15 -12.91
C SER A 51 13.96 8.53 -11.92
N THR A 52 12.73 8.27 -12.37
CA THR A 52 11.60 7.90 -11.49
C THR A 52 10.72 6.81 -12.06
N GLY A 53 10.66 6.70 -13.39
CA GLY A 53 9.75 5.84 -14.12
C GLY A 53 9.93 4.37 -13.80
N SER A 54 11.16 3.85 -13.89
CA SER A 54 11.45 2.43 -13.62
C SER A 54 11.06 1.99 -12.19
N GLN A 55 11.26 2.85 -11.20
CA GLN A 55 10.94 2.58 -9.80
C GLN A 55 9.44 2.66 -9.52
N SER A 56 8.75 3.61 -10.16
CA SER A 56 7.31 3.83 -9.98
C SER A 56 6.44 3.02 -10.93
N PHE A 57 7.03 2.34 -11.93
CA PHE A 57 6.30 1.71 -13.04
C PHE A 57 5.24 0.70 -12.57
N SER A 58 5.56 -0.15 -11.59
CA SER A 58 4.58 -1.13 -11.06
C SER A 58 3.38 -0.45 -10.39
N SER A 59 3.65 0.59 -9.59
CA SER A 59 2.61 1.38 -8.91
C SER A 59 1.74 2.15 -9.91
N LEU A 60 2.38 2.81 -10.87
CA LEU A 60 1.72 3.55 -11.93
C LEU A 60 0.86 2.62 -12.80
N SER A 61 1.40 1.47 -13.20
CA SER A 61 0.68 0.48 -14.00
C SER A 61 -0.51 -0.11 -13.26
N THR A 62 -0.36 -0.38 -11.96
CA THR A 62 -1.46 -0.85 -11.11
C THR A 62 -2.54 0.21 -10.96
N THR A 63 -2.15 1.46 -10.74
CA THR A 63 -3.07 2.60 -10.57
C THR A 63 -3.87 2.84 -11.86
N CYS A 64 -3.18 2.98 -12.99
CA CYS A 64 -3.83 3.19 -14.28
C CYS A 64 -4.60 1.96 -14.77
N GLY A 65 -4.11 0.75 -14.49
CA GLY A 65 -4.82 -0.49 -14.81
C GLY A 65 -6.13 -0.63 -14.04
N ARG A 66 -6.15 -0.30 -12.74
CA ARG A 66 -7.37 -0.31 -11.93
C ARG A 66 -8.34 0.79 -12.35
N LYS A 67 -7.85 2.02 -12.54
CA LYS A 67 -8.68 3.18 -12.95
C LYS A 67 -9.38 2.94 -14.29
N CYS A 68 -8.69 2.26 -15.21
CA CYS A 68 -9.15 2.02 -16.57
C CYS A 68 -9.68 0.60 -16.82
N PHE A 69 -9.77 -0.24 -15.79
CA PHE A 69 -10.14 -1.65 -15.91
C PHE A 69 -9.35 -2.40 -17.00
N GLY A 70 -8.07 -2.08 -17.16
CA GLY A 70 -7.19 -2.69 -18.17
C GLY A 70 -7.42 -2.23 -19.62
N ALA A 71 -8.27 -1.24 -19.89
CA ALA A 71 -8.47 -0.75 -21.26
C ALA A 71 -7.24 0.02 -21.76
N ALA A 72 -6.58 -0.50 -22.81
CA ALA A 72 -5.29 -0.01 -23.30
C ALA A 72 -5.25 1.52 -23.53
N LYS A 73 -6.24 2.08 -24.23
CA LYS A 73 -6.28 3.52 -24.56
C LYS A 73 -6.43 4.40 -23.32
N CYS A 74 -7.30 4.02 -22.39
CA CYS A 74 -7.47 4.75 -21.13
C CYS A 74 -6.20 4.67 -20.28
N SER A 75 -5.59 3.47 -20.18
CA SER A 75 -4.36 3.29 -19.42
C SER A 75 -3.19 4.08 -20.01
N ALA A 76 -3.07 4.16 -21.34
CA ALA A 76 -2.09 5.01 -22.01
C ALA A 76 -2.28 6.49 -21.66
N GLN A 77 -3.51 7.01 -21.74
CA GLN A 77 -3.82 8.40 -21.36
C GLN A 77 -3.54 8.67 -19.87
N CYS A 78 -3.83 7.70 -19.01
CA CYS A 78 -3.52 7.80 -17.58
C CYS A 78 -1.99 7.88 -17.34
N ILE A 79 -1.20 7.05 -18.00
CA ILE A 79 0.27 7.06 -17.89
C ILE A 79 0.85 8.36 -18.45
N GLN A 80 0.35 8.81 -19.59
CA GLN A 80 0.75 10.06 -20.22
C GLN A 80 0.52 11.27 -19.29
N SER A 81 -0.46 11.20 -18.38
CA SER A 81 -0.82 12.31 -17.47
C SER A 81 -0.29 12.16 -16.05
N ALA A 82 0.49 11.12 -15.74
CA ALA A 82 0.83 10.76 -14.37
C ALA A 82 2.03 11.52 -13.76
N ASN A 83 2.73 12.36 -14.52
CA ASN A 83 3.89 13.13 -14.07
C ASN A 83 3.90 14.54 -14.71
N ASP A 84 4.61 15.50 -14.11
CA ASP A 84 4.90 16.81 -14.71
C ASP A 84 5.78 16.62 -15.96
N GLY A 85 5.13 16.45 -17.12
CA GLY A 85 5.78 16.23 -18.42
C GLY A 85 5.41 14.92 -19.13
N GLY A 86 4.95 13.89 -18.39
CA GLY A 86 4.38 12.63 -18.92
C GLY A 86 5.28 11.81 -19.86
N TYR A 87 4.99 10.52 -20.06
CA TYR A 87 5.60 9.80 -21.19
C TYR A 87 5.06 10.34 -22.52
N THR A 88 5.83 10.25 -23.60
CA THR A 88 5.33 10.55 -24.94
C THR A 88 4.11 9.69 -25.27
N PRO A 89 3.19 10.15 -26.14
CA PRO A 89 2.02 9.36 -26.53
C PRO A 89 2.37 7.97 -27.06
N ALA A 90 3.49 7.83 -27.79
CA ALA A 90 3.95 6.56 -28.35
C ALA A 90 4.38 5.60 -27.23
N CYS A 91 5.25 6.05 -26.32
CA CYS A 91 5.68 5.25 -25.18
C CYS A 91 4.52 4.88 -24.24
N ALA A 92 3.65 5.83 -23.92
CA ALA A 92 2.47 5.61 -23.10
C ALA A 92 1.53 4.57 -23.72
N THR A 93 1.43 4.51 -25.06
CA THR A 93 0.66 3.48 -25.79
C THR A 93 1.24 2.08 -25.58
N CYS A 94 2.57 1.92 -25.60
CA CYS A 94 3.21 0.64 -25.29
C CYS A 94 2.93 0.21 -23.84
N MET A 95 3.02 1.13 -22.88
CA MET A 95 2.74 0.83 -21.47
C MET A 95 1.26 0.51 -21.23
N GLY A 96 0.34 1.24 -21.87
CA GLY A 96 -1.09 0.92 -21.83
C GLY A 96 -1.42 -0.45 -22.42
N SER A 97 -0.72 -0.85 -23.48
CA SER A 97 -0.84 -2.18 -24.09
C SER A 97 -0.34 -3.28 -23.16
N LEU A 98 0.76 -3.06 -22.42
CA LEU A 98 1.24 -3.99 -21.40
C LEU A 98 0.19 -4.22 -20.30
N ILE A 99 -0.45 -3.15 -19.81
CA ILE A 99 -1.51 -3.24 -18.81
C ILE A 99 -2.69 -4.05 -19.36
N SER A 100 -3.11 -3.78 -20.58
CA SER A 100 -4.22 -4.49 -21.22
C SER A 100 -3.92 -5.97 -21.44
N CYS A 101 -2.69 -6.29 -21.88
CA CYS A 101 -2.22 -7.67 -21.95
C CYS A 101 -2.24 -8.35 -20.59
N THR A 102 -1.79 -7.66 -19.53
CA THR A 102 -1.75 -8.20 -18.16
C THR A 102 -3.14 -8.53 -17.65
N VAL A 103 -4.12 -7.65 -17.87
CA VAL A 103 -5.52 -7.91 -17.49
C VAL A 103 -6.14 -9.03 -18.34
N THR A 104 -5.76 -9.14 -19.61
CA THR A 104 -6.32 -10.18 -20.49
C THR A 104 -5.74 -11.56 -20.18
N ASN A 105 -4.43 -11.66 -19.99
CA ASN A 105 -3.72 -12.94 -19.95
C ASN A 105 -3.28 -13.36 -18.54
N CYS A 106 -3.17 -12.41 -17.60
CA CYS A 106 -2.53 -12.64 -16.31
C CYS A 106 -3.41 -12.25 -15.11
N LEU A 107 -4.64 -11.77 -15.32
CA LEU A 107 -5.50 -11.25 -14.23
C LEU A 107 -5.66 -12.24 -13.07
N THR A 108 -5.89 -13.52 -13.35
CA THR A 108 -6.08 -14.52 -12.28
C THR A 108 -4.83 -14.73 -11.44
N LYS A 109 -3.64 -14.49 -11.99
CA LYS A 109 -2.35 -14.55 -11.27
C LYS A 109 -2.00 -13.22 -10.59
N CYS A 110 -2.52 -12.11 -11.11
CA CYS A 110 -2.22 -10.75 -10.68
C CYS A 110 -3.28 -10.11 -9.76
N TRP A 111 -4.47 -10.72 -9.64
CA TRP A 111 -5.61 -10.14 -8.93
C TRP A 111 -5.35 -9.93 -7.44
N THR A 112 -4.75 -10.92 -6.78
CA THR A 112 -4.45 -10.89 -5.35
C THR A 112 -3.27 -9.98 -5.05
N SER A 113 -2.27 -9.96 -5.92
CA SER A 113 -1.12 -9.08 -5.87
C SER A 113 -0.47 -8.98 -7.25
N GLY A 114 -0.31 -7.75 -7.76
CA GLY A 114 0.43 -7.49 -9.00
C GLY A 114 1.93 -7.83 -8.90
N ASP A 115 2.44 -8.01 -7.68
CA ASP A 115 3.84 -8.34 -7.43
C ASP A 115 4.07 -9.82 -7.10
N SER A 116 3.03 -10.67 -7.16
CA SER A 116 3.16 -12.10 -6.87
C SER A 116 4.11 -12.77 -7.86
N PRO A 117 4.88 -13.81 -7.45
CA PRO A 117 5.76 -14.55 -8.36
C PRO A 117 5.00 -15.10 -9.58
N ALA A 118 3.77 -15.57 -9.38
CA ALA A 118 2.92 -16.08 -10.46
C ALA A 118 2.47 -14.97 -11.42
N CYS A 119 2.14 -13.78 -10.92
CA CYS A 119 1.82 -12.62 -11.75
C CYS A 119 3.03 -12.21 -12.59
N LYS A 120 4.20 -12.05 -11.95
CA LYS A 120 5.45 -11.66 -12.60
C LYS A 120 5.86 -12.65 -13.68
N SER A 121 5.80 -13.96 -13.38
CA SER A 121 6.09 -15.02 -14.34
C SER A 121 5.13 -14.98 -15.53
N CYS A 122 3.83 -14.77 -15.29
CA CYS A 122 2.86 -14.62 -16.38
C CYS A 122 3.13 -13.38 -17.24
N ILE A 123 3.37 -12.22 -16.63
CA ILE A 123 3.67 -10.98 -17.36
C ILE A 123 4.96 -11.16 -18.18
N ALA A 124 5.99 -11.77 -17.59
CA ALA A 124 7.26 -12.05 -18.27
C ALA A 124 7.09 -12.96 -19.48
N GLY A 125 6.30 -14.03 -19.37
CA GLY A 125 6.08 -14.97 -20.49
C GLY A 125 5.11 -14.44 -21.56
N SER A 126 4.01 -13.81 -21.13
CA SER A 126 2.87 -13.53 -22.01
C SER A 126 2.84 -12.11 -22.56
N CYS A 127 3.44 -11.14 -21.86
CA CYS A 127 3.24 -9.72 -22.16
C CYS A 127 4.54 -8.93 -22.38
N ASN A 128 5.64 -9.32 -21.73
CA ASN A 128 6.92 -8.61 -21.86
C ASN A 128 7.52 -8.62 -23.27
N PRO A 129 7.45 -9.70 -24.08
CA PRO A 129 8.03 -9.68 -25.42
C PRO A 129 7.46 -8.54 -26.28
N ALA A 130 6.12 -8.44 -26.37
CA ALA A 130 5.47 -7.37 -27.11
C ALA A 130 5.74 -5.98 -26.52
N PHE A 131 5.78 -5.87 -25.19
CA PHE A 131 6.12 -4.62 -24.53
C PHE A 131 7.54 -4.16 -24.83
N THR A 132 8.54 -5.05 -24.74
CA THR A 132 9.95 -4.71 -25.00
C THR A 132 10.16 -4.38 -26.47
N THR A 133 9.53 -5.08 -27.42
CA THR A 133 9.57 -4.70 -28.83
C THR A 133 8.95 -3.32 -29.08
N CYS A 134 7.81 -3.02 -28.46
CA CYS A 134 7.14 -1.74 -28.62
C CYS A 134 7.92 -0.60 -27.97
N SER A 135 8.30 -0.75 -26.71
CA SER A 135 8.89 0.34 -25.93
C SER A 135 10.39 0.49 -26.11
N GLY A 136 11.12 -0.60 -26.37
CA GLY A 136 12.57 -0.70 -26.20
C GLY A 136 13.00 -0.83 -24.73
N LEU A 137 12.06 -0.74 -23.77
CA LEU A 137 12.35 -0.85 -22.35
C LEU A 137 12.38 -2.32 -21.93
N GLN A 138 13.38 -2.63 -21.10
CA GLN A 138 13.36 -3.84 -20.29
C GLN A 138 12.39 -3.60 -19.13
N ASN A 139 11.31 -4.38 -19.03
CA ASN A 139 10.39 -4.27 -17.89
C ASN A 139 11.19 -4.57 -16.59
N PRO A 140 11.06 -3.76 -15.52
CA PRO A 140 11.73 -3.99 -14.24
C PRO A 140 11.42 -5.38 -13.65
N VAL A 141 10.28 -5.99 -13.99
CA VAL A 141 9.96 -7.38 -13.63
C VAL A 141 10.96 -8.35 -14.27
N THR A 142 11.29 -8.16 -15.56
CA THR A 142 12.30 -8.96 -16.26
C THR A 142 13.70 -8.68 -15.73
N MET A 143 14.07 -7.43 -15.43
CA MET A 143 15.40 -7.15 -14.82
C MET A 143 15.59 -7.92 -13.50
N ALA A 144 14.53 -8.04 -12.69
CA ALA A 144 14.57 -8.80 -11.45
C ALA A 144 14.62 -10.33 -11.66
N LEU A 145 14.09 -10.85 -12.77
CA LEU A 145 14.14 -12.28 -13.13
C LEU A 145 15.46 -12.67 -13.80
N SER A 146 15.99 -11.84 -14.70
CA SER A 146 17.28 -12.08 -15.38
C SER A 146 18.46 -12.08 -14.40
N ALA A 147 18.38 -11.31 -13.31
CA ALA A 147 19.37 -11.33 -12.23
C ALA A 147 19.39 -12.67 -11.45
N VAL A 148 18.37 -13.52 -11.61
CA VAL A 148 18.28 -14.84 -10.98
C VAL A 148 18.73 -15.94 -11.95
N GLU A 149 18.56 -15.76 -13.26
CA GLU A 149 18.81 -16.79 -14.28
C GLU A 149 20.29 -16.92 -14.70
N GLU A 150 21.12 -15.87 -14.55
CA GLU A 150 22.59 -15.95 -14.74
C GLU A 150 23.35 -16.75 -13.66
N ARG A 151 22.66 -17.61 -12.90
CA ARG A 151 23.27 -18.50 -11.89
C ARG A 151 23.01 -19.99 -12.10
N SER A 152 22.75 -20.46 -13.32
CA SER A 152 22.79 -21.91 -13.59
C SER A 152 23.27 -22.25 -15.00
N PRO A 153 24.36 -23.04 -15.07
CA PRO A 153 24.17 -24.43 -15.47
C PRO A 153 24.82 -25.36 -14.44
N VAL A 154 24.03 -25.93 -13.53
CA VAL A 154 24.41 -27.14 -12.78
C VAL A 154 23.23 -28.10 -12.78
N LEU A 155 23.01 -28.72 -13.93
CA LEU A 155 22.10 -29.85 -14.11
C LEU A 155 22.83 -30.95 -14.88
N ALA A 156 23.95 -31.41 -14.33
CA ALA A 156 24.63 -32.63 -14.76
C ALA A 156 25.63 -33.14 -13.70
N ALA A 157 25.16 -33.40 -12.48
CA ALA A 157 25.84 -34.31 -11.55
C ALA A 157 24.92 -34.61 -10.36
N SER A 158 23.95 -35.50 -10.56
CA SER A 158 23.34 -36.22 -9.45
C SER A 158 24.25 -37.37 -9.05
N GLN A 159 24.86 -37.31 -7.87
CA GLN A 159 24.98 -38.44 -6.94
C GLN A 159 25.66 -38.02 -5.62
N ALA A 160 24.95 -38.35 -4.52
CA ALA A 160 25.40 -38.51 -3.13
C ALA A 160 25.86 -37.27 -2.33
N ALA A 161 24.98 -36.75 -1.47
CA ALA A 161 25.14 -36.67 0.01
C ALA A 161 24.16 -35.64 0.63
N PRO A 162 23.80 -35.76 1.94
CA PRO A 162 22.51 -35.33 2.48
C PRO A 162 22.54 -34.00 3.25
N ASN A 163 21.34 -33.45 3.51
CA ASN A 163 20.97 -32.55 4.63
C ASN A 163 22.07 -31.64 5.22
N GLU A 164 22.10 -30.37 4.82
CA GLU A 164 22.66 -29.27 5.64
C GLU A 164 21.59 -28.19 5.86
N LEU A 165 20.80 -28.40 6.90
CA LEU A 165 20.21 -27.32 7.68
C LEU A 165 21.26 -26.95 8.74
N SER A 166 21.62 -25.67 8.80
CA SER A 166 22.52 -25.04 9.81
C SER A 166 24.03 -25.12 9.57
N ALA A 167 24.55 -24.34 8.62
CA ALA A 167 25.95 -23.90 8.65
C ALA A 167 26.10 -22.63 9.51
N PRO A 168 27.05 -22.56 10.46
CA PRO A 168 27.30 -21.39 11.29
C PRO A 168 27.98 -20.27 10.48
N MET A 169 27.63 -19.02 10.78
CA MET A 169 28.22 -17.81 10.19
C MET A 169 29.68 -17.65 10.60
N ALA A 170 30.59 -18.36 9.94
CA ALA A 170 32.03 -18.20 10.13
C ALA A 170 32.49 -16.91 9.44
N GLY A 171 32.67 -15.86 10.24
CA GLY A 171 33.25 -14.57 9.81
C GLY A 171 32.57 -13.32 10.37
N SER A 172 31.53 -13.45 11.20
CA SER A 172 30.84 -12.28 11.75
C SER A 172 31.72 -11.60 12.80
N SER A 173 32.19 -10.39 12.51
CA SER A 173 32.70 -9.47 13.52
C SER A 173 31.61 -9.30 14.57
N VAL A 174 31.86 -9.77 15.79
CA VAL A 174 31.04 -9.42 16.95
C VAL A 174 31.10 -7.90 17.09
N GLU A 175 29.99 -7.25 17.43
CA GLU A 175 29.95 -5.80 17.67
C GLU A 175 30.26 -4.93 16.43
N ALA A 176 29.86 -5.38 15.24
CA ALA A 176 30.16 -4.75 13.96
C ALA A 176 29.69 -3.30 13.78
N CYS A 177 28.77 -2.81 14.64
CA CYS A 177 28.26 -1.43 14.60
C CYS A 177 28.81 -0.57 15.76
N MET A 178 29.78 -1.05 16.54
CA MET A 178 30.28 -0.36 17.74
C MET A 178 31.40 0.64 17.47
N ASP A 179 31.86 0.79 16.23
CA ASP A 179 32.82 1.84 15.90
C ASP A 179 32.19 3.25 15.99
N ALA A 180 33.04 4.26 16.10
CA ALA A 180 32.62 5.64 16.31
C ALA A 180 31.75 6.19 15.16
N HIS A 181 31.94 5.70 13.94
CA HIS A 181 31.18 6.13 12.77
C HIS A 181 29.75 5.60 12.84
N ASP A 182 29.58 4.29 13.04
CA ASP A 182 28.26 3.67 13.14
C ASP A 182 27.48 4.11 14.39
N GLN A 183 28.16 4.30 15.52
CA GLN A 183 27.55 4.87 16.72
C GLN A 183 27.10 6.32 16.51
N GLY A 184 27.88 7.13 15.78
CA GLY A 184 27.50 8.49 15.42
C GLY A 184 26.21 8.55 14.59
N ILE A 185 26.07 7.65 13.62
CA ILE A 185 24.84 7.54 12.81
C ILE A 185 23.68 7.02 13.66
N TRP A 186 23.89 5.94 14.41
CA TRP A 186 22.85 5.31 15.22
C TRP A 186 22.24 6.24 16.26
N THR A 187 23.07 6.99 16.98
CA THR A 187 22.63 7.89 18.05
C THR A 187 21.96 9.17 17.51
N SER A 188 22.42 9.70 16.38
CA SER A 188 21.87 10.93 15.80
C SER A 188 20.51 10.72 15.12
N THR A 189 20.44 9.76 14.19
CA THR A 189 19.28 9.57 13.31
C THR A 189 18.88 8.12 13.15
N GLY A 190 19.86 7.21 13.13
CA GLY A 190 19.71 5.81 12.79
C GLY A 190 18.67 5.09 13.65
N SER A 191 18.74 5.19 14.98
CA SER A 191 17.79 4.53 15.89
C SER A 191 16.32 4.92 15.64
N LYS A 192 16.06 6.17 15.23
CA LYS A 192 14.71 6.69 14.95
C LYS A 192 14.23 6.28 13.55
N SER A 193 15.13 6.26 12.58
CA SER A 193 14.82 5.95 11.18
C SER A 193 14.93 4.46 10.84
N PHE A 194 15.50 3.64 11.73
CA PHE A 194 15.86 2.25 11.46
C PHE A 194 14.69 1.40 10.99
N SER A 195 13.50 1.53 11.60
CA SER A 195 12.29 0.80 11.19
C SER A 195 11.89 1.14 9.74
N SER A 196 11.91 2.43 9.41
CA SER A 196 11.58 2.93 8.06
C SER A 196 12.63 2.51 7.03
N LEU A 197 13.91 2.66 7.36
CA LEU A 197 15.03 2.25 6.51
C LEU A 197 15.01 0.74 6.25
N SER A 198 14.79 -0.06 7.31
CA SER A 198 14.71 -1.52 7.20
C SER A 198 13.53 -1.98 6.38
N THR A 199 12.37 -1.31 6.53
CA THR A 199 11.20 -1.57 5.70
C THR A 199 11.47 -1.23 4.23
N THR A 200 12.09 -0.08 3.98
CA THR A 200 12.43 0.39 2.63
C THR A 200 13.41 -0.55 1.95
N CYS A 201 14.53 -0.84 2.60
CA CYS A 201 15.55 -1.75 2.08
C CYS A 201 15.07 -3.21 2.01
N GLY A 202 14.26 -3.66 2.97
CA GLY A 202 13.65 -4.99 2.94
C GLY A 202 12.68 -5.17 1.79
N ARG A 203 11.85 -4.17 1.49
CA ARG A 203 10.97 -4.18 0.31
C ARG A 203 11.75 -4.10 -0.99
N LYS A 204 12.72 -3.18 -1.08
CA LYS A 204 13.58 -2.99 -2.26
C LYS A 204 14.34 -4.27 -2.63
N CYS A 205 14.77 -5.01 -1.62
CA CYS A 205 15.61 -6.21 -1.78
C CYS A 205 14.88 -7.53 -1.55
N PHE A 206 13.56 -7.52 -1.33
CA PHE A 206 12.76 -8.70 -0.98
C PHE A 206 13.37 -9.54 0.16
N GLY A 207 13.97 -8.88 1.15
CA GLY A 207 14.62 -9.56 2.27
C GLY A 207 15.95 -10.24 1.95
N ALA A 208 16.53 -10.08 0.76
CA ALA A 208 17.84 -10.64 0.45
C ALA A 208 18.93 -9.89 1.25
N ALA A 209 19.60 -10.58 2.17
CA ALA A 209 20.53 -9.99 3.14
C ALA A 209 21.59 -9.08 2.50
N LYS A 210 22.26 -9.54 1.45
CA LYS A 210 23.33 -8.78 0.78
C LYS A 210 22.83 -7.50 0.11
N CYS A 211 21.69 -7.57 -0.58
CA CYS A 211 21.08 -6.38 -1.18
C CYS A 211 20.63 -5.40 -0.10
N SER A 212 19.99 -5.89 0.97
CA SER A 212 19.54 -5.05 2.07
C SER A 212 20.71 -4.37 2.78
N ALA A 213 21.83 -5.07 2.97
CA ALA A 213 23.06 -4.51 3.51
C ALA A 213 23.58 -3.37 2.61
N GLN A 214 23.70 -3.59 1.30
CA GLN A 214 24.12 -2.54 0.36
C GLN A 214 23.17 -1.34 0.35
N CYS A 215 21.86 -1.58 0.46
CA CYS A 215 20.86 -0.52 0.56
C CYS A 215 21.04 0.34 1.83
N ILE A 216 21.31 -0.29 2.96
CA ILE A 216 21.56 0.40 4.23
C ILE A 216 22.89 1.13 4.23
N GLN A 217 23.93 0.50 3.69
CA GLN A 217 25.26 1.09 3.53
C GLN A 217 25.20 2.37 2.68
N SER A 218 24.32 2.41 1.67
CA SER A 218 24.16 3.59 0.82
C SER A 218 23.10 4.59 1.31
N ALA A 219 22.53 4.37 2.50
CA ALA A 219 21.51 5.26 3.05
C ALA A 219 22.14 6.36 3.91
N ASN A 220 21.80 7.62 3.60
CA ASN A 220 22.33 8.87 4.18
C ASN A 220 23.73 9.27 3.68
N ASP A 221 24.09 10.54 3.90
CA ASP A 221 25.42 11.11 3.60
C ASP A 221 26.49 10.47 4.50
N GLY A 222 26.97 9.28 4.12
CA GLY A 222 28.07 8.58 4.80
C GLY A 222 27.79 7.12 5.14
N GLY A 223 26.52 6.71 5.29
CA GLY A 223 26.10 5.31 5.42
C GLY A 223 26.64 4.53 6.63
N TYR A 224 26.06 3.39 6.98
CA TYR A 224 26.71 2.48 7.94
C TYR A 224 27.95 1.83 7.31
N THR A 225 28.93 1.44 8.13
CA THR A 225 30.06 0.65 7.64
C THR A 225 29.59 -0.66 7.02
N PRO A 226 30.36 -1.27 6.08
CA PRO A 226 29.97 -2.53 5.45
C PRO A 226 29.67 -3.66 6.45
N ALA A 227 30.41 -3.72 7.56
CA ALA A 227 30.24 -4.74 8.58
C ALA A 227 28.91 -4.55 9.33
N CYS A 228 28.63 -3.32 9.81
CA CYS A 228 27.36 -3.01 10.46
C CYS A 228 26.15 -3.18 9.52
N ALA A 229 26.26 -2.70 8.29
CA ALA A 229 25.21 -2.84 7.29
C ALA A 229 24.90 -4.32 6.98
N THR A 230 25.91 -5.21 7.04
CA THR A 230 25.73 -6.66 6.90
C THR A 230 24.89 -7.25 8.04
N CYS A 231 25.11 -6.82 9.28
CA CYS A 231 24.28 -7.22 10.42
C CYS A 231 22.83 -6.77 10.24
N MET A 232 22.62 -5.52 9.81
CA MET A 232 21.27 -4.97 9.59
C MET A 232 20.56 -5.67 8.41
N GLY A 233 21.28 -5.95 7.32
CA GLY A 233 20.74 -6.73 6.19
C GLY A 233 20.34 -8.15 6.59
N SER A 234 21.11 -8.78 7.49
CA SER A 234 20.80 -10.10 8.04
C SER A 234 19.55 -10.08 8.92
N LEU A 235 19.34 -9.03 9.72
CA LEU A 235 18.10 -8.83 10.49
C LEU A 235 16.88 -8.75 9.57
N ILE A 236 16.97 -7.98 8.48
CA ILE A 236 15.90 -7.86 7.50
C ILE A 236 15.60 -9.22 6.87
N SER A 237 16.62 -9.98 6.49
CA SER A 237 16.46 -11.31 5.91
C SER A 237 15.83 -12.31 6.88
N CYS A 238 16.25 -12.29 8.14
CA CYS A 238 15.63 -13.07 9.20
C CYS A 238 14.15 -12.69 9.38
N THR A 239 13.83 -11.40 9.35
CA THR A 239 12.46 -10.90 9.51
C THR A 239 11.56 -11.39 8.38
N VAL A 240 12.03 -11.36 7.14
CA VAL A 240 11.28 -11.87 5.98
C VAL A 240 11.15 -13.40 6.04
N THR A 241 12.16 -14.11 6.53
CA THR A 241 12.12 -15.57 6.60
C THR A 241 11.20 -16.07 7.72
N ASN A 242 11.29 -15.48 8.92
CA ASN A 242 10.66 -16.00 10.12
C ASN A 242 9.40 -15.22 10.54
N CYS A 243 9.29 -13.95 10.15
CA CYS A 243 8.28 -13.04 10.70
C CYS A 243 7.38 -12.39 9.64
N LEU A 244 7.53 -12.71 8.35
CA LEU A 244 6.82 -12.04 7.26
C LEU A 244 5.30 -12.02 7.46
N THR A 245 4.69 -13.13 7.86
CA THR A 245 3.23 -13.20 8.05
C THR A 245 2.72 -12.29 9.17
N LYS A 246 3.56 -12.02 10.18
CA LYS A 246 3.26 -11.10 11.29
C LYS A 246 3.60 -9.65 10.95
N CYS A 247 4.55 -9.44 10.04
CA CYS A 247 5.07 -8.13 9.66
C CYS A 247 4.49 -7.56 8.35
N TRP A 248 3.76 -8.37 7.58
CA TRP A 248 3.27 -8.01 6.24
C TRP A 248 2.33 -6.79 6.25
N THR A 249 1.40 -6.76 7.21
CA THR A 249 0.40 -5.69 7.32
C THR A 249 0.99 -4.41 7.91
N SER A 250 1.90 -4.55 8.88
CA SER A 250 2.65 -3.45 9.48
C SER A 250 3.89 -3.99 10.18
N GLY A 251 5.05 -3.41 9.85
CA GLY A 251 6.32 -3.69 10.52
C GLY A 251 6.34 -3.25 11.99
N ASP A 252 5.43 -2.36 12.38
CA ASP A 252 5.31 -1.85 13.75
C ASP A 252 4.25 -2.56 14.59
N SER A 253 3.56 -3.57 14.03
CA SER A 253 2.54 -4.31 14.75
C SER A 253 3.12 -5.05 15.97
N PRO A 254 2.36 -5.21 17.08
CA PRO A 254 2.83 -5.95 18.25
C PRO A 254 3.27 -7.39 17.92
N ALA A 255 2.56 -8.06 17.01
CA ALA A 255 2.90 -9.41 16.58
C ALA A 255 4.21 -9.46 15.77
N CYS A 256 4.45 -8.47 14.90
CA CYS A 256 5.72 -8.35 14.18
C CYS A 256 6.88 -8.11 15.15
N LYS A 257 6.75 -7.12 16.05
CA LYS A 257 7.75 -6.78 17.05
C LYS A 257 8.09 -7.97 17.96
N SER A 258 7.08 -8.69 18.43
CA SER A 258 7.26 -9.89 19.25
C SER A 258 8.00 -11.00 18.48
N CYS A 259 7.65 -11.24 17.21
CA CYS A 259 8.34 -12.23 16.39
C CYS A 259 9.82 -11.86 16.15
N ILE A 260 10.09 -10.60 15.77
CA ILE A 260 11.45 -10.10 15.54
C ILE A 260 12.27 -10.21 16.83
N ALA A 261 11.68 -9.82 17.97
CA ALA A 261 12.33 -9.91 19.27
C ALA A 261 12.72 -11.35 19.64
N GLY A 262 11.84 -12.33 19.41
CA GLY A 262 12.12 -13.73 19.73
C GLY A 262 13.02 -14.43 18.72
N SER A 263 12.88 -14.13 17.43
CA SER A 263 13.47 -14.94 16.35
C SER A 263 14.73 -14.34 15.74
N CYS A 264 14.87 -13.01 15.76
CA CYS A 264 15.89 -12.31 14.97
C CYS A 264 16.79 -11.39 15.79
N ASN A 265 16.29 -10.79 16.88
CA ASN A 265 17.08 -9.90 17.71
C ASN A 265 18.32 -10.54 18.35
N PRO A 266 18.32 -11.80 18.84
CA PRO A 266 19.51 -12.36 19.46
C PRO A 266 20.72 -12.35 18.52
N ALA A 267 20.56 -12.87 17.30
CA ALA A 267 21.62 -12.88 16.29
C ALA A 267 22.01 -11.45 15.85
N PHE A 268 21.03 -10.55 15.72
CA PHE A 268 21.29 -9.16 15.37
C PHE A 268 22.10 -8.43 16.44
N THR A 269 21.75 -8.57 17.72
CA THR A 269 22.46 -7.93 18.83
C THR A 269 23.86 -8.49 18.99
N THR A 270 24.06 -9.81 18.85
CA THR A 270 25.42 -10.39 18.82
C THR A 270 26.25 -9.87 17.65
N CYS A 271 25.68 -9.77 16.46
CA CYS A 271 26.39 -9.28 15.28
C CYS A 271 26.72 -7.79 15.39
N SER A 272 25.73 -6.95 15.69
CA SER A 272 25.86 -5.50 15.64
C SER A 272 26.45 -4.89 16.90
N GLY A 273 26.21 -5.49 18.07
CA GLY A 273 26.37 -4.85 19.38
C GLY A 273 25.25 -3.85 19.72
N LEU A 274 24.35 -3.56 18.77
CA LEU A 274 23.25 -2.62 18.99
C LEU A 274 22.13 -3.32 19.77
N GLN A 275 21.71 -2.65 20.83
CA GLN A 275 20.46 -2.98 21.51
C GLN A 275 19.30 -2.46 20.62
N ASN A 276 18.41 -3.36 20.20
CA ASN A 276 17.27 -2.96 19.38
C ASN A 276 16.42 -1.92 20.17
N PRO A 277 15.98 -0.81 19.55
CA PRO A 277 15.09 0.15 20.22
C PRO A 277 13.78 -0.46 20.72
N VAL A 278 13.31 -1.56 20.10
CA VAL A 278 12.14 -2.33 20.56
C VAL A 278 12.40 -2.95 21.94
N THR A 279 13.62 -3.44 22.21
CA THR A 279 14.00 -3.96 23.52
C THR A 279 14.21 -2.85 24.54
N MET A 280 14.79 -1.70 24.17
CA MET A 280 14.93 -0.55 25.10
C MET A 280 13.58 -0.02 25.61
N ALA A 281 12.55 -0.05 24.77
CA ALA A 281 11.21 0.36 25.17
C ALA A 281 10.52 -0.66 26.11
N LEU A 282 10.91 -1.94 26.08
CA LEU A 282 10.41 -2.96 27.00
C LEU A 282 11.16 -2.93 28.34
N SER A 283 12.49 -2.83 28.34
CA SER A 283 13.29 -2.84 29.58
C SER A 283 13.20 -1.54 30.39
N ALA A 284 12.80 -0.40 29.78
CA ALA A 284 12.51 0.83 30.51
C ALA A 284 11.24 0.75 31.39
N VAL A 285 10.41 -0.29 31.23
CA VAL A 285 9.20 -0.51 32.04
C VAL A 285 9.51 -1.33 33.30
N GLU A 286 10.62 -2.08 33.33
CA GLU A 286 10.90 -3.05 34.39
C GLU A 286 11.72 -2.50 35.57
N GLU A 287 12.47 -1.40 35.40
CA GLU A 287 13.29 -0.81 36.48
C GLU A 287 12.60 0.26 37.36
N ARG A 288 11.30 0.52 37.17
CA ARG A 288 10.53 1.43 38.04
C ARG A 288 9.42 0.71 38.80
N SER A 289 9.78 -0.20 39.70
CA SER A 289 8.91 -0.55 40.84
C SER A 289 9.61 -1.40 41.90
N PRO A 290 9.83 -0.87 43.12
CA PRO A 290 9.91 -1.70 44.30
C PRO A 290 8.84 -1.26 45.31
N VAL A 291 7.57 -1.56 45.05
CA VAL A 291 6.57 -1.60 46.13
C VAL A 291 5.50 -2.66 45.83
N LEU A 292 5.23 -3.47 46.85
CA LEU A 292 4.13 -4.44 47.01
C LEU A 292 4.32 -5.84 46.41
N ALA A 293 5.10 -6.64 47.15
CA ALA A 293 4.70 -8.00 47.45
C ALA A 293 3.42 -7.98 48.31
N ALA A 294 2.30 -8.47 47.78
CA ALA A 294 1.39 -9.40 48.47
C ALA A 294 0.17 -9.77 47.62
N SER A 295 -0.10 -11.08 47.66
CA SER A 295 -1.33 -11.81 47.36
C SER A 295 -1.55 -12.32 45.92
N GLN A 296 -1.74 -13.64 45.89
CA GLN A 296 -1.95 -14.52 44.76
C GLN A 296 -3.45 -14.70 44.53
N ALA A 297 -3.88 -14.65 43.27
CA ALA A 297 -4.95 -15.49 42.70
C ALA A 297 -4.88 -15.41 41.16
N ALA A 298 -4.92 -16.57 40.50
CA ALA A 298 -4.91 -16.74 39.03
C ALA A 298 -6.34 -16.64 38.43
N PRO A 299 -6.56 -16.86 37.11
CA PRO A 299 -6.04 -16.13 35.95
C PRO A 299 -7.17 -15.75 34.96
N ASN A 300 -7.37 -14.47 34.62
CA ASN A 300 -7.96 -14.01 33.33
C ASN A 300 -8.13 -12.48 33.38
N GLU A 301 -7.20 -11.68 32.84
CA GLU A 301 -7.45 -10.26 32.50
C GLU A 301 -6.24 -9.79 31.68
N LEU A 302 -6.41 -9.53 30.39
CA LEU A 302 -5.35 -8.97 29.53
C LEU A 302 -5.92 -7.85 28.65
N PHE A 303 -6.54 -6.87 29.29
CA PHE A 303 -6.61 -5.47 28.83
C PHE A 303 -6.70 -4.56 30.06
N ALA A 304 -5.55 -4.22 30.66
CA ALA A 304 -5.52 -3.14 31.64
C ALA A 304 -5.76 -1.79 30.93
N PRO A 305 -6.69 -0.95 31.43
CA PRO A 305 -7.00 0.33 30.82
C PRO A 305 -5.85 1.33 31.06
N MET A 306 -5.54 2.13 30.05
CA MET A 306 -4.68 3.31 30.23
C MET A 306 -5.43 4.31 31.13
N ALA A 307 -5.10 4.30 32.42
CA ALA A 307 -5.55 5.28 33.39
C ALA A 307 -5.01 6.66 33.00
N GLY A 308 -5.90 7.47 32.40
CA GLY A 308 -5.59 8.80 31.90
C GLY A 308 -6.45 9.25 30.72
N SER A 309 -7.25 8.36 30.11
CA SER A 309 -8.24 8.79 29.10
C SER A 309 -9.30 9.67 29.75
N SER A 310 -9.30 10.94 29.37
CA SER A 310 -10.45 11.83 29.51
C SER A 310 -11.67 11.13 28.93
N VAL A 311 -12.55 10.64 29.81
CA VAL A 311 -13.93 10.33 29.44
C VAL A 311 -14.49 11.62 28.84
N GLU A 312 -15.22 11.54 27.72
CA GLU A 312 -15.83 12.71 27.07
C GLU A 312 -14.84 13.71 26.42
N ALA A 313 -13.77 13.21 25.81
CA ALA A 313 -12.71 14.02 25.19
C ALA A 313 -13.17 14.98 24.06
N CYS A 314 -14.38 14.83 23.52
CA CYS A 314 -14.94 15.68 22.48
C CYS A 314 -16.10 16.56 22.99
N MET A 315 -16.34 16.63 24.31
CA MET A 315 -17.48 17.36 24.89
C MET A 315 -17.19 18.82 25.21
N ASP A 316 -15.97 19.32 24.95
CA ASP A 316 -15.72 20.75 25.09
C ASP A 316 -16.43 21.57 24.00
N ALA A 317 -16.58 22.88 24.26
CA ALA A 317 -17.33 23.77 23.39
C ALA A 317 -16.75 23.87 21.96
N HIS A 318 -15.43 23.69 21.81
CA HIS A 318 -14.75 23.75 20.52
C HIS A 318 -15.10 22.51 19.67
N ASP A 319 -14.92 21.32 20.24
CA ASP A 319 -15.20 20.06 19.54
C ASP A 319 -16.71 19.88 19.26
N GLN A 320 -17.57 20.27 20.21
CA GLN A 320 -19.01 20.28 19.99
C GLN A 320 -19.43 21.26 18.88
N GLY A 321 -18.80 22.43 18.80
CA GLY A 321 -19.04 23.41 17.75
C GLY A 321 -18.71 22.85 16.36
N ILE A 322 -17.58 22.15 16.22
CA ILE A 322 -17.20 21.50 14.95
C ILE A 322 -18.14 20.33 14.66
N TRP A 323 -18.41 19.47 15.64
CA TRP A 323 -19.25 18.28 15.48
C TRP A 323 -20.67 18.61 15.03
N THR A 324 -21.29 19.61 15.65
CA THR A 324 -22.68 20.00 15.35
C THR A 324 -22.80 20.76 14.03
N SER A 325 -21.80 21.56 13.64
CA SER A 325 -21.84 22.35 12.41
C SER A 325 -21.60 21.51 11.15
N THR A 326 -20.53 20.74 11.11
CA THR A 326 -20.08 20.02 9.89
C THR A 326 -19.53 18.63 10.18
N GLY A 327 -19.04 18.40 11.40
CA GLY A 327 -18.33 17.21 11.79
C GLY A 327 -19.16 15.94 11.63
N SER A 328 -20.38 15.91 12.19
CA SER A 328 -21.25 14.72 12.14
C SER A 328 -21.58 14.25 10.71
N GLN A 329 -21.78 15.18 9.78
CA GLN A 329 -22.08 14.86 8.37
C GLN A 329 -20.82 14.45 7.59
N SER A 330 -19.69 15.09 7.87
CA SER A 330 -18.43 14.85 7.16
C SER A 330 -17.59 13.71 7.77
N PHE A 331 -17.96 13.21 8.95
CA PHE A 331 -17.14 12.28 9.73
C PHE A 331 -16.79 10.99 8.98
N SER A 332 -17.73 10.41 8.22
CA SER A 332 -17.48 9.20 7.43
C SER A 332 -16.42 9.45 6.34
N SER A 333 -16.53 10.59 5.64
CA SER A 333 -15.59 10.99 4.59
C SER A 333 -14.21 11.30 5.17
N LEU A 334 -14.17 12.07 6.26
CA LEU A 334 -12.94 12.42 6.96
C LEU A 334 -12.23 11.16 7.50
N SER A 335 -12.98 10.26 8.14
CA SER A 335 -12.45 9.00 8.66
C SER A 335 -11.92 8.08 7.57
N THR A 336 -12.61 8.01 6.42
CA THR A 336 -12.15 7.25 5.26
C THR A 336 -10.87 7.85 4.68
N THR A 337 -10.81 9.18 4.55
CA THR A 337 -9.66 9.90 4.01
C THR A 337 -8.44 9.73 4.91
N CYS A 338 -8.58 10.03 6.20
CA CYS A 338 -7.50 9.88 7.18
C CYS A 338 -7.12 8.42 7.41
N GLY A 339 -8.09 7.50 7.39
CA GLY A 339 -7.83 6.07 7.50
C GLY A 339 -7.02 5.52 6.32
N ARG A 340 -7.33 5.93 5.09
CA ARG A 340 -6.56 5.55 3.89
C ARG A 340 -5.17 6.17 3.90
N LYS A 341 -5.06 7.48 4.18
CA LYS A 341 -3.78 8.20 4.23
C LYS A 341 -2.82 7.60 5.26
N CYS A 342 -3.35 7.12 6.37
CA CYS A 342 -2.58 6.59 7.49
C CYS A 342 -2.58 5.06 7.60
N PHE A 343 -3.17 4.35 6.63
CA PHE A 343 -3.36 2.89 6.68
C PHE A 343 -3.96 2.38 8.01
N GLY A 344 -4.85 3.17 8.61
CA GLY A 344 -5.50 2.84 9.88
C GLY A 344 -4.67 3.09 11.14
N ALA A 345 -3.44 3.61 11.05
CA ALA A 345 -2.62 3.84 12.24
C ALA A 345 -3.21 4.97 13.12
N ALA A 346 -3.59 4.64 14.36
CA ALA A 346 -4.32 5.53 15.27
C ALA A 346 -3.72 6.94 15.40
N LYS A 347 -2.41 7.04 15.68
CA LYS A 347 -1.71 8.32 15.90
C LYS A 347 -1.68 9.19 14.64
N CYS A 348 -1.39 8.59 13.48
CA CYS A 348 -1.39 9.32 12.20
C CYS A 348 -2.81 9.78 11.87
N SER A 349 -3.82 8.92 12.04
CA SER A 349 -5.21 9.28 11.77
C SER A 349 -5.71 10.39 12.71
N ALA A 350 -5.31 10.37 13.98
CA ALA A 350 -5.60 11.45 14.92
C ALA A 350 -4.98 12.78 14.44
N GLN A 351 -3.71 12.81 14.06
CA GLN A 351 -3.06 14.01 13.52
C GLN A 351 -3.72 14.51 12.24
N CYS A 352 -4.15 13.60 11.36
CA CYS A 352 -4.88 13.94 10.15
C CYS A 352 -6.23 14.61 10.46
N ILE A 353 -6.99 14.07 11.41
CA ILE A 353 -8.28 14.63 11.84
C ILE A 353 -8.10 15.97 12.55
N GLN A 354 -7.11 16.06 13.43
CA GLN A 354 -6.74 17.30 14.11
C GLN A 354 -6.40 18.42 13.11
N SER A 355 -5.87 18.07 11.94
CA SER A 355 -5.46 19.03 10.90
C SER A 355 -6.55 19.25 9.84
N ALA A 356 -7.72 18.64 9.98
CA ALA A 356 -8.80 18.75 9.01
C ALA A 356 -9.73 19.91 9.36
N ASN A 357 -9.87 20.86 8.43
CA ASN A 357 -10.61 22.13 8.52
C ASN A 357 -9.86 23.27 9.26
N ASP A 358 -10.29 24.50 9.00
CA ASP A 358 -9.83 25.72 9.69
C ASP A 358 -10.25 25.68 11.17
N GLY A 359 -9.46 25.01 12.01
CA GLY A 359 -9.66 24.94 13.46
C GLY A 359 -9.49 23.56 14.07
N GLY A 360 -9.77 22.48 13.32
CA GLY A 360 -9.53 21.07 13.69
C GLY A 360 -10.18 20.59 15.01
N TYR A 361 -10.34 19.28 15.21
CA TYR A 361 -10.68 18.78 16.55
C TYR A 361 -9.53 18.98 17.53
N THR A 362 -9.81 19.12 18.82
CA THR A 362 -8.77 19.14 19.86
C THR A 362 -7.91 17.84 19.79
N PRO A 363 -6.66 17.87 20.27
CA PRO A 363 -5.80 16.67 20.27
C PRO A 363 -6.45 15.47 20.99
N ALA A 364 -7.20 15.72 22.06
CA ALA A 364 -7.87 14.69 22.84
C ALA A 364 -9.00 14.03 22.04
N CYS A 365 -9.90 14.84 21.46
CA CYS A 365 -10.98 14.34 20.62
C CYS A 365 -10.47 13.63 19.36
N ALA A 366 -9.48 14.21 18.68
CA ALA A 366 -8.85 13.62 17.50
C ALA A 366 -8.21 12.26 17.81
N THR A 367 -7.67 12.07 19.02
CA THR A 367 -7.13 10.78 19.48
C THR A 367 -8.23 9.70 19.59
N CYS A 368 -9.41 10.05 20.10
CA CYS A 368 -10.56 9.14 20.13
C CYS A 368 -10.99 8.74 18.71
N MET A 369 -11.07 9.71 17.79
CA MET A 369 -11.44 9.43 16.41
C MET A 369 -10.39 8.60 15.66
N GLY A 370 -9.09 8.88 15.87
CA GLY A 370 -8.00 8.06 15.34
C GLY A 370 -8.03 6.62 15.85
N SER A 371 -8.40 6.43 17.13
CA SER A 371 -8.57 5.10 17.73
C SER A 371 -9.74 4.34 17.12
N LEU A 372 -10.86 5.01 16.81
CA LEU A 372 -11.99 4.40 16.09
C LEU A 372 -11.58 3.90 14.70
N ILE A 373 -10.79 4.69 13.96
CA ILE A 373 -10.26 4.29 12.64
C ILE A 373 -9.37 3.04 12.78
N SER A 374 -8.46 3.04 13.75
CA SER A 374 -7.57 1.89 14.02
C SER A 374 -8.35 0.65 14.41
N CYS A 375 -9.38 0.79 15.25
CA CYS A 375 -10.27 -0.32 15.60
C CYS A 375 -10.99 -0.86 14.37
N THR A 376 -11.50 0.02 13.49
CA THR A 376 -12.21 -0.36 12.27
C THR A 376 -11.32 -1.16 11.32
N VAL A 377 -10.08 -0.73 11.13
CA VAL A 377 -9.10 -1.47 10.29
C VAL A 377 -8.69 -2.79 10.95
N THR A 378 -8.61 -2.85 12.27
CA THR A 378 -8.21 -4.08 12.96
C THR A 378 -9.32 -5.13 12.98
N ASN A 379 -10.55 -4.72 13.29
CA ASN A 379 -11.66 -5.64 13.58
C ASN A 379 -12.67 -5.76 12.44
N CYS A 380 -12.78 -4.75 11.58
CA CYS A 380 -13.86 -4.64 10.60
C CYS A 380 -13.40 -4.54 9.14
N LEU A 381 -12.09 -4.59 8.86
CA LEU A 381 -11.54 -4.38 7.51
C LEU A 381 -12.20 -5.26 6.44
N THR A 382 -12.39 -6.55 6.70
CA THR A 382 -13.00 -7.48 5.73
C THR A 382 -14.45 -7.15 5.42
N LYS A 383 -15.17 -6.52 6.35
CA LYS A 383 -16.56 -6.06 6.18
C LYS A 383 -16.63 -4.65 5.57
N CYS A 384 -15.59 -3.84 5.77
CA CYS A 384 -15.53 -2.44 5.34
C CYS A 384 -14.73 -2.21 4.04
N TRP A 385 -14.05 -3.23 3.52
CA TRP A 385 -13.15 -3.11 2.37
C TRP A 385 -13.84 -2.63 1.09
N THR A 386 -15.02 -3.16 0.80
CA THR A 386 -15.77 -2.84 -0.43
C THR A 386 -16.48 -1.50 -0.33
N SER A 387 -17.03 -1.18 0.84
CA SER A 387 -17.64 0.10 1.15
C SER A 387 -17.72 0.28 2.67
N GLY A 388 -17.25 1.44 3.16
CA GLY A 388 -17.39 1.85 4.56
C GLY A 388 -18.85 2.06 4.97
N ASP A 389 -19.74 2.25 3.99
CA ASP A 389 -21.17 2.46 4.24
C ASP A 389 -22.01 1.19 4.15
N SER A 390 -21.40 0.03 3.88
CA SER A 390 -22.12 -1.24 3.78
C SER A 390 -22.77 -1.63 5.13
N PRO A 391 -23.96 -2.28 5.12
CA PRO A 391 -24.60 -2.73 6.36
C PRO A 391 -23.72 -3.61 7.24
N ALA A 392 -22.90 -4.48 6.62
CA ALA A 392 -21.97 -5.35 7.33
C ALA A 392 -20.83 -4.56 8.00
N CYS A 393 -20.30 -3.53 7.33
CA CYS A 393 -19.30 -2.64 7.92
C CYS A 393 -19.88 -1.88 9.11
N LYS A 394 -21.05 -1.23 8.92
CA LYS A 394 -21.75 -0.48 9.97
C LYS A 394 -22.05 -1.36 11.18
N SER A 395 -22.56 -2.56 10.97
CA SER A 395 -22.84 -3.53 12.04
C SER A 395 -21.57 -3.93 12.80
N CYS A 396 -20.46 -4.19 12.09
CA CYS A 396 -19.19 -4.51 12.74
C CYS A 396 -18.65 -3.35 13.57
N ILE A 397 -18.64 -2.13 13.03
CA ILE A 397 -18.18 -0.92 13.72
C ILE A 397 -19.05 -0.69 14.96
N ALA A 398 -20.37 -0.80 14.82
CA ALA A 398 -21.32 -0.66 15.91
C ALA A 398 -21.08 -1.65 17.05
N GLY A 399 -20.82 -2.92 16.74
CA GLY A 399 -20.56 -3.94 17.76
C GLY A 399 -19.16 -3.89 18.38
N SER A 400 -18.14 -3.59 17.57
CA SER A 400 -16.74 -3.83 17.96
C SER A 400 -15.99 -2.56 18.36
N CYS A 401 -16.40 -1.39 17.86
CA CYS A 401 -15.61 -0.16 17.98
C CYS A 401 -16.38 1.01 18.60
N ASN A 402 -17.71 1.07 18.43
CA ASN A 402 -18.52 2.16 18.98
C ASN A 402 -18.48 2.25 20.51
N PRO A 403 -18.54 1.17 21.30
CA PRO A 403 -18.53 1.30 22.76
C PRO A 403 -17.32 2.09 23.27
N THR A 404 -16.11 1.70 22.84
CA THR A 404 -14.87 2.39 23.20
C THR A 404 -14.82 3.82 22.66
N PHE A 405 -15.29 4.04 21.43
CA PHE A 405 -15.34 5.38 20.85
C PHE A 405 -16.27 6.31 21.62
N THR A 406 -17.48 5.87 21.95
CA THR A 406 -18.46 6.67 22.69
C THR A 406 -17.98 6.94 24.12
N THR A 407 -17.36 5.98 24.80
CA THR A 407 -16.73 6.22 26.11
C THR A 407 -15.61 7.25 26.03
N CYS A 408 -14.75 7.16 25.00
CA CYS A 408 -13.62 8.08 24.82
C CYS A 408 -14.09 9.49 24.47
N SER A 409 -14.94 9.62 23.44
CA SER A 409 -15.32 10.91 22.87
C SER A 409 -16.48 11.58 23.59
N GLY A 410 -17.41 10.80 24.15
CA GLY A 410 -18.75 11.23 24.55
C GLY A 410 -19.71 11.44 23.37
N LEU A 411 -19.23 11.32 22.12
CA LEU A 411 -20.06 11.51 20.93
C LEU A 411 -20.90 10.26 20.67
N GLN A 412 -22.18 10.48 20.39
CA GLN A 412 -23.04 9.45 19.81
C GLN A 412 -22.68 9.31 18.33
N ASN A 413 -22.30 8.10 17.91
CA ASN A 413 -21.82 7.88 16.54
C ASN A 413 -22.96 8.13 15.51
N PRO A 414 -22.76 8.95 14.47
CA PRO A 414 -23.80 9.25 13.49
C PRO A 414 -24.23 8.05 12.65
N VAL A 415 -23.46 6.96 12.55
CA VAL A 415 -23.88 5.78 11.76
C VAL A 415 -25.10 5.04 12.33
N THR A 416 -25.49 5.27 13.58
CA THR A 416 -26.73 4.70 14.12
C THR A 416 -27.97 5.50 13.71
N ASN A 417 -27.82 6.75 13.25
CA ASN A 417 -28.95 7.61 12.89
C ASN A 417 -29.51 7.37 11.47
N VAL A 418 -29.02 6.33 10.77
CA VAL A 418 -29.58 5.92 9.47
C VAL A 418 -31.01 5.41 9.62
N GLN A 419 -31.41 4.88 10.79
CA GLN A 419 -32.79 4.49 11.06
C GLN A 419 -33.74 5.69 11.20
N ALA A 420 -33.27 6.83 11.71
CA ALA A 420 -34.06 8.06 11.74
C ALA A 420 -34.20 8.69 10.34
N LEU A 421 -33.15 8.61 9.51
CA LEU A 421 -33.22 9.09 8.12
C LEU A 421 -34.09 8.19 7.23
N LEU A 422 -34.19 6.89 7.52
CA LEU A 422 -35.12 5.98 6.82
C LEU A 422 -36.58 6.16 7.25
N ALA A 423 -36.82 6.58 8.51
CA ALA A 423 -38.17 6.84 9.01
C ALA A 423 -38.81 8.10 8.39
N GLU A 424 -38.04 9.07 7.92
CA GLU A 424 -38.57 10.27 7.23
C GLU A 424 -38.86 10.05 5.73
N ILE A 425 -38.44 8.91 5.16
CA ILE A 425 -38.65 8.58 3.73
C ILE A 425 -39.82 7.58 3.54
N THR A 426 -40.38 7.07 4.65
CA THR A 426 -41.59 6.24 4.66
C THR A 426 -42.64 6.90 5.56
N PRO A 427 -43.48 7.78 4.99
CA PRO A 427 -44.77 7.25 4.54
C PRO A 427 -45.32 7.99 3.31
N THR A 428 -45.42 7.28 2.18
CA THR A 428 -46.50 7.46 1.17
C THR A 428 -46.32 6.42 0.07
N LEU A 429 -46.36 5.13 0.43
CA LEU A 429 -46.75 4.11 -0.54
C LEU A 429 -47.64 3.09 0.17
N LEU A 430 -48.92 3.18 -0.22
CA LEU A 430 -50.06 2.27 -0.05
C LEU A 430 -51.12 2.76 0.95
N PRO A 431 -52.41 2.69 0.58
CA PRO A 431 -53.00 1.81 -0.44
C PRO A 431 -52.83 2.24 -1.90
#